data_AF-A0A820CCA6-F1
#
_entry.id   AF-A0A820CCA6-F1
#
_cell.length_a   1.000
_cell.length_b   1.000
_cell.length_c   1.000
_cell.angle_alpha   90.00
_cell.angle_beta   90.00
_cell.angle_gamma   90.00
#
_symmetry.space_group_name_H-M   'P 1'
#
loop_
_entity.id
_entity.type
_entity.pdbx_description
1 polymer ?
#
loop_
_entity_poly.entity_id
_entity_poly.type
_entity_poly.pdbx_seq_one_letter_code
_entity_poly.pdbx_strand_id
1 'polypeptide(L)'
;LQATVNDIAHKTIKQNSSNQKISTTSYTKNGQLSNDDSYIWRITGVKEKTMDAVAERQMSIYSEPFYTSPTGYKMCFRLYLNGDGNARGTHLSLFLVIMRSEYDAIIHWPFKYKVKFTLLNQLQSDSPSKCFWPDVNSTCFQRPRTNMNIPSGIPKFFPLVIFKQTYDEYVQNDTMFIKVEVDFISERPKLVFIPGVSELANDEKHADIIHENIERMVSLR
;
A
#
# COMPACT_ATOMS: atom_id res chain seq x y z
N LEU A 1 12.41 -28.33 48.50
CA LEU A 1 11.18 -28.07 47.70
C LEU A 1 11.12 -26.66 47.11
N GLN A 2 11.80 -25.64 47.67
CA GLN A 2 11.84 -24.29 47.08
C GLN A 2 12.97 -24.05 46.05
N ALA A 3 13.94 -24.96 45.93
CA ALA A 3 15.10 -24.80 45.04
C ALA A 3 14.86 -25.30 43.60
N THR A 4 13.78 -26.05 43.34
CA THR A 4 13.55 -26.72 42.03
C THR A 4 12.53 -25.96 41.15
N VAL A 5 11.82 -24.97 41.71
CA VAL A 5 10.84 -24.16 40.95
C VAL A 5 11.52 -22.97 40.25
N ASN A 6 12.61 -22.43 40.80
CA ASN A 6 13.32 -21.29 40.22
C ASN A 6 14.15 -21.64 38.97
N ASP A 7 14.59 -22.90 38.83
CA ASP A 7 15.37 -23.35 37.66
C ASP A 7 14.51 -23.56 36.41
N ILE A 8 13.20 -23.79 36.57
CA ILE A 8 12.26 -23.91 35.45
C ILE A 8 11.87 -22.51 34.94
N ALA A 9 11.75 -21.51 35.82
CA ALA A 9 11.46 -20.13 35.43
C ALA A 9 12.61 -19.50 34.60
N HIS A 10 13.87 -19.78 34.94
CA HIS A 10 15.02 -19.25 34.20
C HIS A 10 15.29 -19.94 32.85
N LYS A 11 14.80 -21.18 32.64
CA LYS A 11 14.84 -21.84 31.32
C LYS A 11 13.72 -21.37 30.39
N THR A 12 12.53 -21.03 30.92
CA THR A 12 11.42 -20.52 30.11
C THR A 12 11.63 -19.07 29.65
N ILE A 13 12.40 -18.26 30.39
CA ILE A 13 12.72 -16.86 29.99
C ILE A 13 13.81 -16.80 28.91
N LYS A 14 14.64 -17.84 28.74
CA LYS A 14 15.69 -17.90 27.70
C LYS A 14 15.25 -18.49 26.35
N GLN A 15 14.01 -18.98 26.22
CA GLN A 15 13.50 -19.52 24.94
C GLN A 15 12.51 -18.60 24.19
N ASN A 16 12.08 -17.48 24.78
CA ASN A 16 11.25 -16.49 24.08
C ASN A 16 11.99 -15.19 23.70
N SER A 17 13.33 -15.22 23.67
CA SER A 17 14.16 -14.08 23.23
C SER A 17 14.52 -14.10 21.74
N SER A 18 13.90 -14.97 20.95
CA SER A 18 14.08 -15.07 19.50
C SER A 18 12.72 -14.93 18.82
N ASN A 19 12.29 -13.69 18.61
CA ASN A 19 11.59 -13.21 17.40
C ASN A 19 10.97 -11.82 17.63
N GLN A 20 11.81 -10.79 17.50
CA GLN A 20 11.57 -9.62 16.65
C GLN A 20 12.74 -8.67 16.90
N LYS A 21 13.91 -9.09 16.41
CA LYS A 21 14.93 -8.12 16.05
C LYS A 21 14.28 -7.29 14.97
N ILE A 22 13.96 -6.04 15.28
CA ILE A 22 13.51 -5.02 14.33
C ILE A 22 14.49 -5.12 13.16
N SER A 23 14.02 -5.72 12.07
CA SER A 23 14.77 -5.88 10.83
C SER A 23 15.13 -4.47 10.42
N THR A 24 16.39 -4.11 10.67
CA THR A 24 16.95 -2.84 10.24
C THR A 24 16.79 -2.83 8.73
N THR A 25 15.80 -2.07 8.26
CA THR A 25 15.45 -1.93 6.85
C THR A 25 16.73 -1.59 6.09
N SER A 26 17.25 -2.56 5.35
CA SER A 26 18.33 -2.31 4.41
C SER A 26 17.77 -1.42 3.33
N TYR A 27 18.05 -0.12 3.45
CA TYR A 27 17.90 0.83 2.36
C TYR A 27 18.68 0.27 1.17
N THR A 28 18.00 -0.29 0.17
CA THR A 28 18.63 -0.53 -1.13
C THR A 28 18.96 0.85 -1.68
N LYS A 29 20.25 1.22 -1.58
CA LYS A 29 20.85 2.49 -2.01
C LYS A 29 20.59 2.85 -3.48
N ASN A 30 19.84 2.02 -4.20
CA ASN A 30 19.60 2.03 -5.64
C ASN A 30 18.10 2.12 -6.01
N GLY A 31 17.19 2.41 -5.06
CA GLY A 31 15.77 2.54 -5.35
C GLY A 31 15.18 1.26 -5.93
N GLN A 32 15.34 0.12 -5.25
CA GLN A 32 14.75 -1.16 -5.65
C GLN A 32 13.78 -1.63 -4.57
N LEU A 33 12.82 -2.47 -4.95
CA LEU A 33 12.04 -3.22 -3.95
C LEU A 33 12.99 -4.01 -3.04
N SER A 34 12.69 -4.06 -1.74
CA SER A 34 13.39 -4.93 -0.80
C SER A 34 13.09 -6.40 -1.08
N ASN A 35 13.80 -7.30 -0.40
CA ASN A 35 13.64 -8.76 -0.55
C ASN A 35 12.22 -9.27 -0.25
N ASP A 36 11.33 -8.44 0.32
CA ASP A 36 9.92 -8.72 0.54
C ASP A 36 8.99 -8.09 -0.54
N ASP A 37 9.54 -7.79 -1.72
CA ASP A 37 8.83 -7.16 -2.85
C ASP A 37 8.11 -5.86 -2.48
N SER A 38 8.71 -5.10 -1.55
CA SER A 38 8.13 -3.85 -1.04
C SER A 38 9.05 -2.63 -1.18
N TYR A 39 8.44 -1.46 -1.24
CA TYR A 39 9.12 -0.17 -1.18
C TYR A 39 8.58 0.61 0.01
N ILE A 40 9.46 1.13 0.86
CA ILE A 40 9.08 2.02 1.96
C ILE A 40 9.47 3.45 1.60
N TRP A 41 8.47 4.29 1.38
CA TRP A 41 8.66 5.71 1.18
C TRP A 41 8.72 6.43 2.53
N ARG A 42 9.90 6.95 2.86
CA ARG A 42 10.10 7.86 3.99
C ARG A 42 9.81 9.30 3.57
N ILE A 43 8.85 9.94 4.23
CA ILE A 43 8.43 11.31 3.96
C ILE A 43 8.74 12.16 5.20
N THR A 44 9.72 13.05 5.10
CA THR A 44 10.08 14.00 6.17
C THR A 44 9.40 15.35 5.95
N GLY A 45 9.35 16.21 6.97
CA GLY A 45 8.79 17.56 6.84
C GLY A 45 7.27 17.53 6.62
N VAL A 46 6.57 16.58 7.25
CA VAL A 46 5.14 16.31 7.00
C VAL A 46 4.29 17.52 7.37
N LYS A 47 4.62 18.21 8.47
CA LYS A 47 3.93 19.41 8.93
C LYS A 47 3.94 20.51 7.86
N GLU A 48 5.11 20.88 7.37
CA GLU A 48 5.28 21.91 6.34
C GLU A 48 4.55 21.52 5.04
N LYS A 49 4.78 20.29 4.55
CA LYS A 49 4.14 19.81 3.33
C LYS A 49 2.61 19.76 3.45
N THR A 50 2.08 19.49 4.63
CA THR A 50 0.63 19.52 4.88
C THR A 50 0.11 20.95 4.84
N MET A 51 0.80 21.91 5.48
CA MET A 51 0.45 23.33 5.42
C MET A 51 0.50 23.86 3.97
N ASP A 52 1.50 23.47 3.19
CA ASP A 52 1.64 23.85 1.79
C ASP A 52 0.52 23.27 0.92
N ALA A 53 0.10 22.03 1.19
CA ALA A 53 -1.01 21.39 0.47
C ALA A 53 -2.37 22.02 0.80
N VAL A 54 -2.56 22.46 2.06
CA VAL A 54 -3.78 23.20 2.47
C VAL A 54 -3.80 24.61 1.90
N ALA A 55 -2.65 25.29 1.90
CA ALA A 55 -2.49 26.62 1.33
C ALA A 55 -2.36 26.63 -0.21
N GLU A 56 -2.45 25.45 -0.84
CA GLU A 56 -2.33 25.26 -2.29
C GLU A 56 -1.00 25.73 -2.91
N ARG A 57 0.02 25.96 -2.08
CA ARG A 57 1.38 26.30 -2.54
C ARG A 57 2.07 25.12 -3.20
N GLN A 58 1.86 23.93 -2.63
CA GLN A 58 2.32 22.67 -3.20
C GLN A 58 1.32 21.56 -2.88
N MET A 59 0.48 21.22 -3.86
CA MET A 59 -0.65 20.30 -3.66
C MET A 59 -0.23 18.84 -3.47
N SER A 60 0.92 18.44 -4.03
CA SER A 60 1.38 17.05 -4.03
C SER A 60 2.90 16.93 -3.92
N ILE A 61 3.35 15.77 -3.45
CA ILE A 61 4.76 15.38 -3.41
C ILE A 61 4.97 14.07 -4.17
N TYR A 62 6.18 13.88 -4.68
CA TYR A 62 6.59 12.66 -5.35
C TYR A 62 7.60 11.88 -4.51
N SER A 63 7.55 10.54 -4.58
CA SER A 63 8.64 9.71 -4.08
C SER A 63 9.83 9.78 -5.03
N GLU A 64 10.98 9.35 -4.54
CA GLU A 64 12.07 9.00 -5.45
C GLU A 64 11.63 7.87 -6.39
N PRO A 65 12.10 7.86 -7.65
CA PRO A 65 11.90 6.74 -8.54
C PRO A 65 12.52 5.45 -7.98
N PHE A 66 11.83 4.34 -8.18
CA PHE A 66 12.33 3.02 -7.83
C PHE A 66 11.98 2.00 -8.92
N TYR A 67 12.66 0.85 -8.89
CA TYR A 67 12.46 -0.25 -9.80
C TYR A 67 11.88 -1.45 -9.06
N THR A 68 11.00 -2.19 -9.73
CA THR A 68 10.46 -3.45 -9.18
C THR A 68 11.45 -4.60 -9.17
N SER A 69 12.45 -4.54 -10.04
CA SER A 69 13.59 -5.45 -10.10
C SER A 69 14.72 -4.76 -10.89
N PRO A 70 15.96 -5.28 -10.91
CA PRO A 70 17.07 -4.63 -11.64
C PRO A 70 16.78 -4.29 -13.10
N THR A 71 15.92 -5.07 -13.77
CA THR A 71 15.49 -4.87 -15.17
C THR A 71 13.97 -4.67 -15.28
N GLY A 72 13.32 -4.29 -14.17
CA GLY A 72 11.87 -4.21 -14.05
C GLY A 72 11.27 -2.87 -14.47
N TYR A 73 10.02 -2.68 -14.06
CA TYR A 73 9.29 -1.43 -14.23
C TYR A 73 9.93 -0.34 -13.36
N LYS A 74 10.08 0.86 -13.93
CA LYS A 74 10.43 2.07 -13.17
C LYS A 74 9.15 2.78 -12.74
N MET A 75 9.07 3.17 -11.48
CA MET A 75 7.88 3.78 -10.91
C MET A 75 8.22 4.86 -9.89
N CYS A 76 7.27 5.73 -9.60
CA CYS A 76 7.27 6.53 -8.38
C CYS A 76 5.83 6.68 -7.87
N PHE A 77 5.67 7.29 -6.70
CA PHE A 77 4.38 7.59 -6.11
C PHE A 77 4.13 9.08 -6.06
N ARG A 78 2.86 9.46 -6.15
CA ARG A 78 2.40 10.84 -5.95
C ARG A 78 1.40 10.86 -4.81
N LEU A 79 1.70 11.63 -3.77
CA LEU A 79 0.86 11.80 -2.58
C LEU A 79 0.31 13.22 -2.52
N TYR A 80 -0.99 13.33 -2.23
CA TYR A 80 -1.66 14.58 -1.89
C TYR A 80 -2.06 14.53 -0.42
N LEU A 81 -1.36 15.32 0.40
CA LEU A 81 -1.60 15.40 1.84
C LEU A 81 -2.94 16.08 2.21
N ASN A 82 -3.51 16.85 1.28
CA ASN A 82 -4.83 17.46 1.41
C ASN A 82 -5.85 16.89 0.40
N GLY A 83 -5.56 15.72 -0.16
CA GLY A 83 -6.42 15.03 -1.13
C GLY A 83 -6.44 15.64 -2.53
N ASP A 84 -6.99 14.90 -3.47
CA ASP A 84 -7.12 15.27 -4.89
C ASP A 84 -8.55 15.02 -5.41
N GLY A 85 -8.97 15.81 -6.41
CA GLY A 85 -10.28 15.70 -7.04
C GLY A 85 -11.44 15.69 -6.03
N ASN A 86 -12.31 14.68 -6.11
CA ASN A 86 -13.47 14.51 -5.22
C ASN A 86 -13.12 14.09 -3.78
N ALA A 87 -11.84 13.84 -3.49
CA ALA A 87 -11.32 13.50 -2.16
C ALA A 87 -10.57 14.66 -1.50
N ARG A 88 -10.43 15.80 -2.21
CA ARG A 88 -9.77 17.01 -1.71
C ARG A 88 -10.41 17.48 -0.40
N GLY A 89 -9.58 17.84 0.57
CA GLY A 89 -9.97 18.27 1.91
C GLY A 89 -10.53 17.16 2.83
N THR A 90 -10.72 15.93 2.33
CA THR A 90 -11.38 14.85 3.09
C THR A 90 -10.50 13.62 3.30
N HIS A 91 -9.62 13.29 2.36
CA HIS A 91 -8.74 12.11 2.44
C HIS A 91 -7.32 12.46 1.99
N LEU A 92 -6.33 11.71 2.48
CA LEU A 92 -5.08 11.51 1.77
C LEU A 92 -5.38 10.82 0.43
N SER A 93 -4.75 11.26 -0.65
CA SER A 93 -4.86 10.63 -1.97
C SER A 93 -3.50 10.15 -2.43
N LEU A 94 -3.39 8.88 -2.82
CA LEU A 94 -2.11 8.25 -3.17
C LEU A 94 -2.21 7.56 -4.53
N PHE A 95 -1.26 7.87 -5.40
CA PHE A 95 -1.24 7.42 -6.79
C PHE A 95 0.09 6.78 -7.16
N LEU A 96 0.03 5.74 -7.97
CA LEU A 96 1.16 5.16 -8.67
C LEU A 96 1.41 5.95 -9.97
N VAL A 97 2.69 6.12 -10.30
CA VAL A 97 3.14 6.69 -11.57
C VAL A 97 4.10 5.70 -12.22
N ILE A 98 3.72 5.19 -13.39
CA ILE A 98 4.64 4.41 -14.23
C ILE A 98 5.57 5.39 -14.95
N MET A 99 6.87 5.16 -14.87
CA MET A 99 7.91 5.98 -15.48
C MET A 99 8.60 5.21 -16.61
N ARG A 100 9.12 5.95 -17.60
CA ARG A 100 9.91 5.35 -18.67
C ARG A 100 11.21 4.75 -18.13
N SER A 101 11.49 3.52 -18.54
CA SER A 101 12.70 2.74 -18.20
C SER A 101 13.50 2.38 -19.45
N GLU A 102 14.78 2.13 -19.30
CA GLU A 102 15.64 1.56 -20.35
C GLU A 102 15.25 0.11 -20.68
N TYR A 103 14.59 -0.57 -19.74
CA TYR A 103 14.16 -1.96 -19.85
C TYR A 103 12.73 -2.13 -20.38
N ASP A 104 12.03 -1.04 -20.73
CA ASP A 104 10.63 -1.07 -21.18
C ASP A 104 10.40 -1.97 -22.41
N ALA A 105 11.45 -2.24 -23.20
CA ALA A 105 11.39 -3.09 -24.39
C ALA A 105 11.36 -4.59 -24.08
N ILE A 106 11.79 -5.00 -22.89
CA ILE A 106 11.93 -6.42 -22.49
C ILE A 106 11.01 -6.84 -21.34
N ILE A 107 10.10 -5.95 -20.92
CA ILE A 107 9.08 -6.23 -19.90
C ILE A 107 7.68 -6.24 -20.52
N HIS A 108 6.76 -6.95 -19.86
CA HIS A 108 5.40 -7.12 -20.35
C HIS A 108 4.58 -5.82 -20.23
N TRP A 109 3.63 -5.62 -21.14
CA TRP A 109 2.71 -4.48 -21.09
C TRP A 109 1.29 -4.93 -21.45
N PRO A 110 0.24 -4.26 -20.92
CA PRO A 110 0.29 -3.17 -19.94
C PRO A 110 0.65 -3.65 -18.52
N PHE A 111 1.03 -2.72 -17.63
CA PHE A 111 1.23 -3.01 -16.21
C PHE A 111 -0.11 -3.46 -15.59
N LYS A 112 -0.15 -4.67 -15.03
CA LYS A 112 -1.40 -5.36 -14.62
C LYS A 112 -1.39 -5.91 -13.20
N TYR A 113 -0.31 -5.71 -12.46
CA TYR A 113 -0.07 -6.33 -11.17
C TYR A 113 -0.80 -5.59 -10.05
N LYS A 114 -1.33 -6.33 -9.07
CA LYS A 114 -2.03 -5.74 -7.93
C LYS A 114 -1.05 -4.89 -7.13
N VAL A 115 -1.49 -3.69 -6.76
CA VAL A 115 -0.71 -2.75 -5.97
C VAL A 115 -1.40 -2.55 -4.63
N LYS A 116 -0.65 -2.68 -3.54
CA LYS A 116 -1.13 -2.42 -2.18
C LYS A 116 -0.35 -1.27 -1.57
N PHE A 117 -1.10 -0.28 -1.08
CA PHE A 117 -0.58 0.84 -0.30
C PHE A 117 -0.90 0.62 1.17
N THR A 118 0.06 0.87 2.03
CA THR A 118 -0.09 0.76 3.48
C THR A 118 0.48 2.01 4.14
N LEU A 119 -0.33 2.71 4.93
CA LEU A 119 0.12 3.81 5.77
C LEU A 119 0.65 3.21 7.07
N LEU A 120 1.95 3.32 7.33
CA LEU A 120 2.57 2.64 8.46
C LEU A 120 2.29 3.38 9.77
N ASN A 121 1.67 2.67 10.71
CA ASN A 121 1.55 3.09 12.09
C ASN A 121 2.89 2.87 12.81
N GLN A 122 3.40 3.87 13.52
CA GLN A 122 4.72 3.86 14.15
C GLN A 122 4.68 3.45 15.63
N LEU A 123 3.49 3.20 16.20
CA LEU A 123 3.28 2.87 17.62
C LEU A 123 2.84 1.41 17.85
N GLN A 124 3.17 0.49 16.93
CA GLN A 124 2.85 -0.95 17.00
C GLN A 124 1.34 -1.27 16.99
N SER A 125 0.54 -0.40 16.37
CA SER A 125 -0.87 -0.67 16.05
C SER A 125 -1.02 -1.11 14.59
N ASP A 126 -2.23 -1.52 14.22
CA ASP A 126 -2.55 -1.93 12.85
C ASP A 126 -2.30 -0.80 11.84
N SER A 127 -1.67 -1.17 10.72
CA SER A 127 -1.39 -0.25 9.62
C SER A 127 -2.47 -0.38 8.54
N PRO A 128 -3.30 0.64 8.30
CA PRO A 128 -4.36 0.56 7.31
C PRO A 128 -3.78 0.42 5.91
N SER A 129 -4.36 -0.50 5.13
CA SER A 129 -3.95 -0.75 3.76
C SER A 129 -5.13 -0.77 2.79
N LYS A 130 -4.86 -0.37 1.55
CA LYS A 130 -5.80 -0.49 0.43
C LYS A 130 -5.06 -0.98 -0.79
N CYS A 131 -5.73 -1.78 -1.61
CA CYS A 131 -5.19 -2.28 -2.85
C CYS A 131 -6.06 -1.88 -4.04
N PHE A 132 -5.46 -1.85 -5.22
CA PHE A 132 -6.19 -1.71 -6.47
C PHE A 132 -5.55 -2.59 -7.55
N TRP A 133 -6.36 -2.91 -8.56
CA TRP A 133 -5.91 -3.59 -9.77
C TRP A 133 -5.84 -2.56 -10.89
N PRO A 134 -4.68 -2.41 -11.57
CA PRO A 134 -4.56 -1.56 -12.74
C PRO A 134 -5.61 -1.90 -13.81
N ASP A 135 -6.22 -0.88 -14.40
CA ASP A 135 -7.04 -1.04 -15.59
C ASP A 135 -6.15 -1.14 -16.83
N VAL A 136 -6.08 -2.33 -17.42
CA VAL A 136 -5.24 -2.62 -18.59
C VAL A 136 -5.64 -1.83 -19.84
N ASN A 137 -6.83 -1.23 -19.88
CA ASN A 137 -7.26 -0.37 -20.98
C ASN A 137 -6.90 1.10 -20.74
N SER A 138 -6.53 1.48 -19.51
CA SER A 138 -6.17 2.84 -19.17
C SER A 138 -4.78 3.19 -19.69
N THR A 139 -4.64 4.42 -20.20
CA THR A 139 -3.36 4.98 -20.65
C THR A 139 -2.34 5.11 -19.50
N CYS A 140 -2.79 5.15 -18.24
CA CYS A 140 -1.93 5.26 -17.07
C CYS A 140 -0.97 4.07 -16.91
N PHE A 141 -1.36 2.90 -17.42
CA PHE A 141 -0.62 1.63 -17.23
C PHE A 141 -0.05 1.05 -18.53
N GLN A 142 -0.18 1.77 -19.65
CA GLN A 142 0.46 1.40 -20.90
C GLN A 142 1.96 1.66 -20.85
N ARG A 143 2.69 1.08 -21.80
CA ARG A 143 4.11 1.37 -22.00
C ARG A 143 4.32 2.89 -22.14
N PRO A 144 5.17 3.50 -21.28
CA PRO A 144 5.41 4.94 -21.32
C PRO A 144 5.92 5.41 -22.68
N ARG A 145 5.30 6.47 -23.19
CA ARG A 145 5.77 7.22 -24.37
C ARG A 145 6.49 8.51 -23.99
N THR A 146 6.24 8.98 -22.76
CA THR A 146 6.83 10.16 -22.11
C THR A 146 7.57 9.71 -20.84
N ASN A 147 8.24 10.64 -20.15
CA ASN A 147 8.99 10.32 -18.92
C ASN A 147 8.12 9.72 -17.81
N MET A 148 6.87 10.19 -17.69
CA MET A 148 5.89 9.71 -16.73
C MET A 148 4.54 9.55 -17.43
N ASN A 149 3.83 8.48 -17.10
CA ASN A 149 2.41 8.35 -17.41
C ASN A 149 1.57 9.23 -16.47
N ILE A 150 0.28 9.36 -16.79
CA ILE A 150 -0.70 9.99 -15.90
C ILE A 150 -0.79 9.15 -14.61
N PRO A 151 -0.75 9.76 -13.42
CA PRO A 151 -0.90 9.04 -12.16
C PRO A 151 -2.25 8.31 -12.05
N SER A 152 -2.25 7.13 -11.44
CA SER A 152 -3.49 6.38 -11.13
C SER A 152 -3.36 5.64 -9.81
N GLY A 153 -4.44 5.57 -9.03
CA GLY A 153 -4.40 4.99 -7.69
C GLY A 153 -5.68 5.22 -6.91
N ILE A 154 -5.56 5.62 -5.64
CA ILE A 154 -6.66 5.64 -4.68
C ILE A 154 -6.88 7.07 -4.17
N PRO A 155 -7.87 7.82 -4.74
CA PRO A 155 -8.20 9.17 -4.28
C PRO A 155 -8.61 9.21 -2.81
N LYS A 156 -9.42 8.25 -2.35
CA LYS A 156 -9.86 8.15 -0.95
C LYS A 156 -9.01 7.13 -0.21
N PHE A 157 -7.70 7.34 -0.12
CA PHE A 157 -6.79 6.37 0.50
C PHE A 157 -7.03 6.29 2.02
N PHE A 158 -6.88 7.40 2.74
CA PHE A 158 -7.06 7.43 4.20
C PHE A 158 -7.78 8.72 4.65
N PRO A 159 -8.83 8.67 5.48
CA PRO A 159 -9.59 9.87 5.88
C PRO A 159 -8.75 10.86 6.68
N LEU A 160 -8.77 12.14 6.29
CA LEU A 160 -8.02 13.20 6.98
C LEU A 160 -8.53 13.47 8.39
N VAL A 161 -9.83 13.27 8.65
CA VAL A 161 -10.39 13.41 10.00
C VAL A 161 -9.71 12.43 10.95
N ILE A 162 -9.62 11.17 10.54
CA ILE A 162 -8.94 10.12 11.33
C ILE A 162 -7.45 10.44 11.43
N PHE A 163 -6.80 10.74 10.30
CA PHE A 163 -5.36 11.08 10.27
C PHE A 163 -4.99 12.22 11.22
N LYS A 164 -5.84 13.24 11.36
CA LYS A 164 -5.62 14.36 12.29
C LYS A 164 -5.83 13.95 13.74
N GLN A 165 -6.80 13.09 14.03
CA GLN A 165 -7.08 12.59 15.39
C GLN A 165 -5.98 11.66 15.90
N THR A 166 -5.39 10.86 15.01
CA THR A 166 -4.34 9.88 15.32
C THR A 166 -2.99 10.28 14.71
N TYR A 167 -2.75 11.59 14.55
CA TYR A 167 -1.59 12.13 13.84
C TYR A 167 -0.26 11.59 14.38
N ASP A 168 -0.12 11.56 15.71
CA ASP A 168 1.11 11.10 16.37
C ASP A 168 1.33 9.59 16.18
N GLU A 169 0.31 8.81 15.83
CA GLU A 169 0.53 7.38 15.52
C GLU A 169 1.22 7.19 14.16
N TYR A 170 1.00 8.10 13.22
CA TYR A 170 1.51 7.99 11.84
C TYR A 170 2.69 8.90 11.57
N VAL A 171 2.85 9.99 12.33
CA VAL A 171 3.92 10.97 12.17
C VAL A 171 4.73 11.09 13.44
N GLN A 172 5.99 10.67 13.38
CA GLN A 172 6.95 10.75 14.48
C GLN A 172 8.19 11.47 13.98
N ASN A 173 8.75 12.39 14.78
CA ASN A 173 9.89 13.24 14.38
C ASN A 173 9.65 13.92 13.02
N ASP A 174 8.42 14.44 12.82
CA ASP A 174 7.96 15.07 11.58
C ASP A 174 8.15 14.20 10.31
N THR A 175 8.07 12.89 10.50
CA THR A 175 8.31 11.88 9.48
C THR A 175 7.20 10.84 9.47
N MET A 176 6.70 10.51 8.29
CA MET A 176 5.74 9.43 8.05
C MET A 176 6.29 8.43 7.04
N PHE A 177 5.68 7.24 7.00
CA PHE A 177 6.10 6.17 6.10
C PHE A 177 4.91 5.54 5.37
N ILE A 178 5.09 5.30 4.07
CA ILE A 178 4.13 4.57 3.25
C ILE A 178 4.84 3.36 2.68
N LYS A 179 4.34 2.16 2.98
CA LYS A 179 4.78 0.92 2.36
C LYS A 179 3.95 0.67 1.10
N VAL A 180 4.62 0.27 0.03
CA VAL A 180 3.99 -0.18 -1.21
C VAL A 180 4.47 -1.56 -1.58
N GLU A 181 3.54 -2.41 -1.97
CA GLU A 181 3.79 -3.79 -2.38
C GLU A 181 3.20 -3.99 -3.79
N VAL A 182 3.97 -4.63 -4.68
CA VAL A 182 3.52 -5.00 -6.02
C VAL A 182 3.49 -6.52 -6.10
N ASP A 183 2.30 -7.08 -6.28
CA ASP A 183 2.09 -8.53 -6.30
C ASP A 183 2.17 -9.05 -7.74
N PHE A 184 3.31 -9.68 -8.05
CA PHE A 184 3.59 -10.28 -9.35
C PHE A 184 2.99 -11.68 -9.54
N ILE A 185 2.46 -12.29 -8.48
CA ILE A 185 2.02 -13.69 -8.45
C ILE A 185 0.50 -13.77 -8.63
N SER A 186 -0.25 -12.89 -7.97
CA SER A 186 -1.71 -12.95 -7.99
C SER A 186 -2.29 -12.66 -9.38
N GLU A 187 -3.20 -13.53 -9.82
CA GLU A 187 -4.05 -13.26 -10.98
C GLU A 187 -5.24 -12.36 -10.59
N ARG A 188 -5.64 -11.47 -11.50
CA ARG A 188 -6.85 -10.66 -11.32
C ARG A 188 -8.05 -11.62 -11.20
N PRO A 189 -8.89 -11.50 -10.15
CA PRO A 189 -10.09 -12.32 -10.04
C PRO A 189 -10.92 -12.17 -11.30
N LYS A 190 -11.16 -13.28 -12.01
CA LYS A 190 -12.12 -13.30 -13.11
C LYS A 190 -13.49 -13.12 -12.49
N LEU A 191 -14.17 -12.02 -12.83
CA LEU A 191 -15.60 -11.90 -12.55
C LEU A 191 -16.29 -13.05 -13.26
N VAL A 192 -16.69 -14.07 -12.50
CA VAL A 192 -17.53 -15.15 -13.02
C VAL A 192 -18.91 -14.55 -13.15
N PHE A 193 -19.37 -14.35 -14.39
CA PHE A 193 -20.78 -14.09 -14.63
C PHE A 193 -21.55 -15.35 -14.25
N ILE A 194 -22.25 -15.31 -13.13
CA ILE A 194 -23.19 -16.35 -12.73
C ILE A 194 -24.57 -15.88 -13.21
N PRO A 195 -25.16 -16.50 -14.24
CA PRO A 195 -26.51 -16.16 -14.66
C PRO A 195 -27.48 -16.36 -13.48
N GLY A 196 -28.29 -15.35 -13.14
CA GLY A 196 -29.30 -15.40 -12.07
C GLY A 196 -28.92 -14.75 -10.74
N VAL A 197 -27.68 -14.30 -10.52
CA VAL A 197 -27.29 -13.63 -9.25
C VAL A 197 -27.69 -12.16 -9.20
N SER A 198 -27.90 -11.50 -10.35
CA SER A 198 -28.36 -10.11 -10.41
C SER A 198 -29.80 -9.92 -9.88
N GLU A 199 -30.60 -10.99 -9.80
CA GLU A 199 -32.00 -10.94 -9.36
C GLU A 199 -32.16 -11.04 -7.84
N LEU A 200 -31.14 -11.52 -7.12
CA LEU A 200 -31.15 -11.63 -5.65
C LEU A 200 -30.58 -10.41 -4.92
N ALA A 201 -29.94 -9.48 -5.65
CA ALA A 201 -29.31 -8.28 -5.07
C ALA A 201 -30.31 -7.19 -4.63
N ASN A 202 -31.61 -7.35 -4.92
CA ASN A 202 -32.66 -6.40 -4.53
C ASN A 202 -33.35 -6.74 -3.20
N ASP A 203 -32.94 -7.82 -2.52
CA ASP A 203 -33.55 -8.22 -1.25
C ASP A 203 -32.53 -8.08 -0.11
N GLU A 204 -32.63 -6.97 0.63
CA GLU A 204 -31.70 -6.52 1.70
C GLU A 204 -31.48 -7.56 2.82
N LYS A 205 -32.27 -8.63 2.88
CA LYS A 205 -32.17 -9.69 3.90
C LYS A 205 -31.15 -10.79 3.62
N HIS A 206 -30.54 -10.86 2.43
CA HIS A 206 -29.65 -11.97 2.05
C HIS A 206 -28.18 -11.56 1.80
N ALA A 207 -27.82 -10.28 1.98
CA ALA A 207 -26.46 -9.79 1.76
C ALA A 207 -25.40 -10.51 2.63
N ASP A 208 -25.74 -10.81 3.88
CA ASP A 208 -24.84 -11.48 4.82
C ASP A 208 -24.56 -12.95 4.41
N ILE A 209 -25.57 -13.62 3.85
CA ILE A 209 -25.47 -15.01 3.35
C ILE A 209 -24.61 -15.06 2.08
N ILE A 210 -24.67 -14.01 1.24
CA ILE A 210 -23.85 -13.91 0.03
C ILE A 210 -22.38 -13.67 0.41
N HIS A 211 -22.09 -12.83 1.41
CA HIS A 211 -20.73 -12.57 1.86
C HIS A 211 -20.08 -13.83 2.48
N GLU A 212 -20.80 -14.56 3.35
CA GLU A 212 -20.28 -15.77 3.99
C GLU A 212 -20.02 -16.91 2.98
N ASN A 213 -20.89 -17.06 1.97
CA ASN A 213 -20.71 -18.10 0.94
C ASN A 213 -19.58 -17.78 -0.04
N ILE A 214 -19.33 -16.50 -0.33
CA ILE A 214 -18.17 -16.09 -1.15
C ILE A 214 -16.87 -16.38 -0.40
N GLU A 215 -16.78 -16.07 0.89
CA GLU A 215 -15.59 -16.39 1.68
C GLU A 215 -15.35 -17.91 1.81
N ARG A 216 -16.41 -18.70 1.98
CA ARG A 216 -16.31 -20.18 2.03
C ARG A 216 -15.81 -20.78 0.72
N MET A 217 -16.19 -20.23 -0.43
CA MET A 217 -15.73 -20.70 -1.74
C MET A 217 -14.29 -20.30 -2.05
N VAL A 218 -13.80 -19.18 -1.50
CA VAL A 218 -12.39 -18.77 -1.62
C VAL A 218 -11.47 -19.61 -0.72
N SER A 219 -11.98 -20.10 0.41
CA SER A 219 -11.22 -20.94 1.37
C SER A 219 -11.03 -22.41 0.94
N LEU A 220 -11.73 -22.89 -0.10
CA LEU A 220 -11.70 -24.30 -0.54
C LEU A 220 -10.73 -24.56 -1.73
N ARG A 221 -9.72 -23.71 -1.93
CA ARG A 221 -8.66 -23.92 -2.92
C ARG A 221 -7.28 -23.81 -2.31
#